data_AF-A0A7J6B312-F1
#
_entry.id   AF-A0A7J6B312-F1
#
_cell.length_a   1.000
_cell.length_b   1.000
_cell.length_c   1.000
_cell.angle_alpha   90.00
_cell.angle_beta   90.00
_cell.angle_gamma   90.00
#
_symmetry.space_group_name_H-M   'P 1'
#
loop_
_entity.id
_entity.type
_entity.pdbx_description
1 polymer ?
#
loop_
_entity_poly.entity_id
_entity_poly.type
_entity_poly.pdbx_seq_one_letter_code
_entity_poly.pdbx_strand_id
1 'polypeptide(L)'
;MALDDKLSEAPKKTKPYKELRKRRGCLRHSSSCSNAKVPFWAASFLSKTPSVRLVFRSWFLNLRIWKIQQSVEIVTVLTNSKDKNQMALLSALWFSVLLLQCFRLRLSAGAETLSCPALAGVPGSPGHNGLPGRDGRDGHPGPKGDKGELGLSVQGPPGKIGPEGPIGPAGLKGQKGDPGDFSSASLKQDVEQVKHQLNVLLRDIMAKVAFSATLSTLTSGFRNIGPYSERRTLVYENALTNIGDAYNPKTGIFTAPVKGVYYFSIVLFNAHDHSTGLSLMKNGETIVSVSDNTPGADTEDTAGNSFSLLLEKGDRVYLELLENRKVYTDQWRRNTFSGHLLFTM
;
A
#
# COMPACT_ATOMS: atom_id res chain seq x y z
N MET A 1 20.55 48.53 -67.55
CA MET A 1 21.52 49.02 -66.54
C MET A 1 21.25 48.22 -65.27
N ALA A 2 21.68 46.97 -65.13
CA ALA A 2 23.04 46.43 -65.13
C ALA A 2 23.91 47.03 -64.01
N LEU A 3 24.06 46.29 -62.90
CA LEU A 3 25.34 45.71 -62.48
C LEU A 3 25.12 44.65 -61.40
N ASP A 4 25.67 43.47 -61.68
CA ASP A 4 25.72 42.23 -60.90
C ASP A 4 26.70 42.31 -59.71
N ASP A 5 26.51 41.48 -58.67
CA ASP A 5 27.37 40.29 -58.44
C ASP A 5 26.99 39.45 -57.19
N LYS A 6 26.42 38.27 -57.48
CA LYS A 6 26.88 36.88 -57.16
C LYS A 6 27.26 36.38 -55.74
N LEU A 7 26.60 35.23 -55.44
CA LEU A 7 27.00 34.01 -54.71
C LEU A 7 27.27 34.11 -53.17
N SER A 8 27.01 33.13 -52.31
CA SER A 8 26.24 31.86 -52.29
C SER A 8 26.43 31.23 -50.88
N GLU A 9 25.37 30.67 -50.31
CA GLU A 9 25.32 29.55 -49.33
C GLU A 9 26.01 29.61 -47.93
N ALA A 10 25.28 29.06 -46.95
CA ALA A 10 25.59 28.93 -45.52
C ALA A 10 26.18 27.53 -45.17
N PRO A 11 26.19 27.01 -43.92
CA PRO A 11 26.51 27.53 -42.58
C PRO A 11 27.50 26.60 -41.80
N LYS A 12 27.98 26.99 -40.59
CA LYS A 12 28.02 26.16 -39.35
C LYS A 12 28.98 26.65 -38.24
N LYS A 13 28.43 26.56 -37.01
CA LYS A 13 29.04 26.16 -35.73
C LYS A 13 29.89 27.15 -34.90
N THR A 14 29.60 27.05 -33.60
CA THR A 14 29.95 27.91 -32.47
C THR A 14 31.14 27.41 -31.64
N LYS A 15 31.85 28.39 -31.02
CA LYS A 15 32.60 28.39 -29.74
C LYS A 15 33.94 27.60 -29.69
N PRO A 16 34.98 28.07 -28.94
CA PRO A 16 34.93 28.20 -27.47
C PRO A 16 35.75 29.34 -26.80
N TYR A 17 35.39 29.67 -25.55
CA TYR A 17 36.24 30.45 -24.63
C TYR A 17 36.70 29.55 -23.46
N LYS A 18 37.97 29.73 -23.08
CA LYS A 18 38.73 29.01 -22.06
C LYS A 18 38.60 29.68 -20.68
N GLU A 19 38.80 28.88 -19.63
CA GLU A 19 39.62 29.12 -18.40
C GLU A 19 38.95 28.48 -17.17
N LEU A 20 39.54 27.43 -16.58
CA LEU A 20 40.53 27.39 -15.50
C LEU A 20 39.88 26.84 -14.21
N ARG A 21 40.31 25.66 -13.76
CA ARG A 21 41.30 25.48 -12.67
C ARG A 21 41.08 24.13 -11.96
N LYS A 22 42.10 23.27 -12.03
CA LYS A 22 42.22 22.02 -11.28
C LYS A 22 42.29 22.29 -9.77
N ARG A 23 41.43 21.64 -8.97
CA ARG A 23 41.77 21.16 -7.62
C ARG A 23 41.10 19.79 -7.40
N ARG A 24 41.92 18.85 -6.93
CA ARG A 24 41.56 17.47 -6.55
C ARG A 24 40.72 17.49 -5.27
N GLY A 25 39.69 16.64 -5.20
CA GLY A 25 38.94 16.37 -3.97
C GLY A 25 37.70 15.51 -4.22
N CYS A 26 37.76 14.25 -3.77
CA CYS A 26 36.65 13.35 -3.43
C CYS A 26 35.49 13.15 -4.43
N LEU A 27 35.55 12.04 -5.18
CA LEU A 27 34.37 11.40 -5.78
C LEU A 27 33.44 10.88 -4.66
N ARG A 28 32.29 11.54 -4.46
CA ARG A 28 31.10 10.93 -3.86
C ARG A 28 30.19 10.48 -5.01
N HIS A 29 30.03 9.17 -5.16
CA HIS A 29 28.89 8.58 -5.88
C HIS A 29 27.72 8.49 -4.90
N SER A 30 26.65 9.22 -5.17
CA SER A 30 25.35 9.05 -4.53
C SER A 30 24.49 8.11 -5.36
N SER A 31 24.28 6.91 -4.82
CA SER A 31 23.01 6.18 -4.74
C SER A 31 22.14 6.03 -6.00
N SER A 32 22.14 4.83 -6.59
CA SER A 32 20.89 4.08 -6.81
C SER A 32 21.21 2.61 -7.11
N CYS A 33 20.90 1.71 -6.18
CA CYS A 33 20.83 0.29 -6.45
C CYS A 33 19.74 -0.31 -5.55
N SER A 34 18.51 -0.27 -6.05
CA SER A 34 17.34 -0.91 -5.47
C SER A 34 17.28 -2.36 -5.93
N ASN A 35 17.72 -3.28 -5.06
CA ASN A 35 17.32 -4.69 -5.13
C ASN A 35 16.78 -5.09 -3.76
N ALA A 36 15.46 -5.03 -3.63
CA ALA A 36 14.74 -5.50 -2.46
C ALA A 36 14.80 -7.04 -2.41
N LYS A 37 15.58 -7.56 -1.46
CA LYS A 37 15.53 -8.95 -1.02
C LYS A 37 14.31 -9.14 -0.12
N VAL A 38 13.58 -10.21 -0.38
CA VAL A 38 12.51 -10.79 0.44
C VAL A 38 13.07 -11.13 1.84
N PRO A 39 12.39 -10.82 2.95
CA PRO A 39 12.89 -11.18 4.27
C PRO A 39 12.65 -12.67 4.54
N PHE A 40 13.74 -13.43 4.54
CA PHE A 40 13.81 -14.80 5.03
C PHE A 40 14.05 -14.75 6.55
N TRP A 41 13.00 -14.49 7.34
CA TRP A 41 13.05 -14.56 8.80
C TRP A 41 11.89 -15.41 9.31
N ALA A 42 11.98 -16.72 9.10
CA ALA A 42 11.12 -17.71 9.78
C ALA A 42 11.76 -19.11 9.93
N ALA A 43 13.08 -19.26 9.74
CA ALA A 43 13.72 -20.59 9.72
C ALA A 43 14.93 -20.77 10.66
N SER A 44 15.25 -19.79 11.52
CA SER A 44 16.46 -19.88 12.37
C SER A 44 16.23 -19.93 13.88
N PHE A 45 14.99 -20.03 14.35
CA PHE A 45 14.71 -20.30 15.77
C PHE A 45 13.73 -21.46 15.87
N LEU A 46 14.25 -22.69 15.92
CA LEU A 46 13.62 -23.90 16.50
C LEU A 46 14.51 -25.15 16.27
N SER A 47 15.80 -25.08 16.63
CA SER A 47 16.70 -26.24 16.48
C SER A 47 17.51 -26.56 17.75
N LYS A 48 16.89 -26.46 18.93
CA LYS A 48 17.52 -26.93 20.17
C LYS A 48 16.61 -27.76 21.08
N THR A 49 15.71 -28.56 20.51
CA THR A 49 15.10 -29.68 21.25
C THR A 49 15.00 -30.93 20.36
N PRO A 50 15.38 -32.13 20.86
CA PRO A 50 15.35 -33.37 20.07
C PRO A 50 13.96 -33.72 19.53
N SER A 51 12.89 -33.27 20.20
CA SER A 51 11.49 -33.55 19.86
C SER A 51 11.03 -32.89 18.55
N VAL A 52 11.57 -31.72 18.20
CA VAL A 52 11.18 -30.99 16.98
C VAL A 52 11.79 -31.61 15.72
N ARG A 53 13.00 -32.21 15.83
CA ARG A 53 13.66 -32.89 14.70
C ARG A 53 12.90 -34.13 14.23
N LEU A 54 12.19 -34.82 15.13
CA LEU A 54 11.41 -36.01 14.78
C LEU A 54 10.12 -35.64 14.02
N VAL A 55 9.47 -34.55 14.41
CA VAL A 55 8.26 -34.03 13.75
C VAL A 55 8.58 -33.54 12.34
N PHE A 56 9.68 -32.81 12.15
CA PHE A 56 10.11 -32.37 10.81
C PHE A 56 10.54 -33.55 9.92
N ARG A 57 11.26 -34.53 10.45
CA ARG A 57 11.63 -35.74 9.70
C ARG A 57 10.40 -36.56 9.29
N SER A 58 9.41 -36.68 10.17
CA SER A 58 8.12 -37.33 9.86
C SER A 58 7.34 -36.56 8.79
N TRP A 59 7.31 -35.22 8.87
CA TRP A 59 6.63 -34.38 7.88
C TRP A 59 7.26 -34.47 6.49
N PHE A 60 8.60 -34.45 6.39
CA PHE A 60 9.31 -34.64 5.13
C PHE A 60 9.19 -36.06 4.56
N LEU A 61 9.12 -37.08 5.42
CA LEU A 61 8.90 -38.47 5.00
C LEU A 61 7.46 -38.63 4.46
N ASN A 62 6.46 -38.06 5.12
CA ASN A 62 5.07 -38.04 4.66
C ASN A 62 4.91 -37.26 3.35
N LEU A 63 5.64 -36.16 3.14
CA LEU A 63 5.64 -35.44 1.86
C LEU A 63 6.24 -36.26 0.71
N ARG A 64 7.27 -37.06 1.00
CA ARG A 64 7.89 -37.97 0.02
C ARG A 64 6.99 -39.16 -0.29
N ILE A 65 6.35 -39.74 0.72
CA ILE A 65 5.37 -40.82 0.56
C ILE A 65 4.16 -40.32 -0.24
N TRP A 66 3.64 -39.12 0.04
CA TRP A 66 2.54 -38.51 -0.72
C TRP A 66 2.91 -38.26 -2.19
N LYS A 67 4.13 -37.80 -2.48
CA LYS A 67 4.62 -37.66 -3.86
C LYS A 67 4.77 -39.00 -4.58
N ILE A 68 5.24 -40.04 -3.88
CA ILE A 68 5.36 -41.39 -4.43
C ILE A 68 3.96 -41.97 -4.71
N GLN A 69 3.00 -41.76 -3.81
CA GLN A 69 1.62 -42.23 -3.94
C GLN A 69 0.91 -41.61 -5.16
N GLN A 70 1.03 -40.28 -5.35
CA GLN A 70 0.53 -39.60 -6.55
C GLN A 70 1.18 -40.11 -7.85
N SER A 71 2.46 -40.46 -7.80
CA SER A 71 3.19 -40.96 -8.99
C SER A 71 2.71 -42.36 -9.40
N VAL A 72 2.35 -43.21 -8.44
CA VAL A 72 1.86 -44.58 -8.69
C VAL A 72 0.42 -44.56 -9.25
N GLU A 73 -0.45 -43.68 -8.77
CA GLU A 73 -1.81 -43.52 -9.32
C GLU A 73 -1.79 -43.06 -10.78
N ILE A 74 -0.91 -42.13 -11.14
CA ILE A 74 -0.77 -41.64 -12.54
C ILE A 74 -0.25 -42.75 -13.46
N VAL A 75 0.74 -43.54 -13.02
CA VAL A 75 1.26 -44.68 -13.81
C VAL A 75 0.18 -45.77 -14.01
N THR A 76 -0.69 -45.98 -13.03
CA THR A 76 -1.77 -46.97 -13.10
C THR A 76 -2.90 -46.53 -14.06
N VAL A 77 -3.16 -45.22 -14.17
CA VAL A 77 -4.09 -44.66 -15.16
C VAL A 77 -3.53 -44.76 -16.57
N LEU A 78 -2.22 -44.61 -16.74
CA LEU A 78 -1.54 -44.75 -18.04
C LEU A 78 -1.56 -46.20 -18.55
N THR A 79 -1.40 -47.22 -17.70
CA THR A 79 -1.33 -48.61 -18.18
C THR A 79 -2.67 -49.25 -18.55
N ASN A 80 -3.80 -48.60 -18.24
CA ASN A 80 -5.15 -49.17 -18.42
C ASN A 80 -5.95 -48.56 -19.59
N SER A 81 -5.38 -47.57 -20.31
CA SER A 81 -6.03 -46.96 -21.47
C SER A 81 -5.77 -47.75 -22.75
N LYS A 82 -6.83 -48.20 -23.43
CA LYS A 82 -6.75 -48.93 -24.71
C LYS A 82 -6.56 -48.03 -25.94
N ASP A 83 -6.57 -46.72 -25.77
CA ASP A 83 -6.49 -45.75 -26.87
C ASP A 83 -5.04 -45.24 -27.06
N LYS A 84 -4.40 -45.69 -28.15
CA LYS A 84 -2.99 -45.38 -28.47
C LYS A 84 -2.73 -43.88 -28.64
N ASN A 85 -3.75 -43.10 -29.04
CA ASN A 85 -3.60 -41.65 -29.26
C ASN A 85 -3.62 -40.87 -27.94
N GLN A 86 -4.40 -41.33 -26.95
CA GLN A 86 -4.42 -40.76 -25.60
C GLN A 86 -3.09 -40.99 -24.86
N MET A 87 -2.46 -42.15 -25.09
CA MET A 87 -1.18 -42.51 -24.48
C MET A 87 0.00 -41.64 -24.94
N ALA A 88 0.01 -41.23 -26.20
CA ALA A 88 1.03 -40.33 -26.74
C ALA A 88 0.94 -38.92 -26.13
N LEU A 89 -0.29 -38.42 -25.95
CA LEU A 89 -0.54 -37.10 -25.38
C LEU A 89 -0.18 -37.04 -23.89
N LEU A 90 -0.56 -38.06 -23.12
CA LEU A 90 -0.27 -38.10 -21.68
C LEU A 90 1.22 -38.33 -21.38
N SER A 91 1.92 -39.12 -22.19
CA SER A 91 3.37 -39.29 -22.05
C SER A 91 4.13 -38.01 -22.40
N ALA A 92 3.75 -37.30 -23.46
CA ALA A 92 4.35 -36.01 -23.83
C ALA A 92 4.16 -34.95 -22.73
N LEU A 93 2.97 -34.88 -22.13
CA LEU A 93 2.69 -33.99 -20.99
C LEU A 93 3.55 -34.35 -19.77
N TRP A 94 3.73 -35.64 -19.49
CA TRP A 94 4.56 -36.09 -18.37
C TRP A 94 6.05 -35.76 -18.54
N PHE A 95 6.61 -35.97 -19.75
CA PHE A 95 7.99 -35.59 -20.06
C PHE A 95 8.20 -34.07 -20.00
N SER A 96 7.21 -33.26 -20.39
CA SER A 96 7.28 -31.80 -20.29
C SER A 96 7.38 -31.31 -18.83
N VAL A 97 6.62 -31.93 -17.92
CA VAL A 97 6.64 -31.62 -16.48
C VAL A 97 7.97 -32.04 -15.86
N LEU A 98 8.52 -33.19 -16.27
CA LEU A 98 9.83 -33.68 -15.81
C LEU A 98 10.97 -32.73 -16.25
N LEU A 99 10.93 -32.24 -17.50
CA LEU A 99 11.89 -31.27 -18.01
C LEU A 99 11.83 -29.92 -17.26
N LEU A 100 10.62 -29.44 -16.96
CA LEU A 100 10.39 -28.23 -16.16
C LEU A 100 10.93 -28.37 -14.72
N GLN A 101 10.83 -29.56 -14.12
CA GLN A 101 11.39 -29.84 -12.79
C GLN A 101 12.93 -29.90 -12.81
N CYS A 102 13.53 -30.49 -13.85
CA CYS A 102 14.99 -30.51 -14.02
C CYS A 102 15.58 -29.11 -14.26
N PHE A 103 14.86 -28.22 -14.96
CA PHE A 103 15.28 -26.85 -15.19
C PHE A 103 15.32 -26.03 -13.88
N ARG A 104 14.38 -26.27 -12.95
CA ARG A 104 14.36 -25.65 -11.62
C ARG A 104 15.57 -26.04 -10.76
N LEU A 105 16.09 -27.27 -10.91
CA LEU A 105 17.25 -27.77 -10.16
C LEU A 105 18.60 -27.21 -10.66
N ARG A 106 18.69 -26.78 -11.92
CA ARG A 106 19.92 -26.16 -12.46
C ARG A 106 20.09 -24.69 -12.11
N LEU A 107 19.04 -23.98 -11.70
CA LEU A 107 19.13 -22.57 -11.29
C LEU A 107 19.54 -22.35 -9.82
N SER A 108 19.59 -23.39 -8.99
CA SER A 108 19.94 -23.26 -7.57
C SER A 108 21.41 -23.58 -7.24
N ALA A 109 22.25 -23.87 -8.24
CA ALA A 109 23.62 -24.36 -8.05
C ALA A 109 24.71 -23.31 -8.33
N GLY A 110 24.44 -22.02 -8.09
CA GLY A 110 25.41 -20.96 -8.32
C GLY A 110 25.22 -19.76 -7.39
N ALA A 111 25.67 -19.88 -6.14
CA ALA A 111 25.96 -18.74 -5.27
C ALA A 111 26.81 -19.20 -4.09
N GLU A 112 28.14 -19.20 -4.25
CA GLU A 112 29.07 -19.26 -3.11
C GLU A 112 29.10 -17.86 -2.45
N THR A 113 28.76 -17.79 -1.17
CA THR A 113 28.72 -16.54 -0.40
C THR A 113 29.98 -16.36 0.42
N LEU A 114 30.74 -15.29 0.16
CA LEU A 114 31.72 -14.73 1.09
C LEU A 114 31.00 -14.24 2.36
N SER A 115 31.42 -14.78 3.51
CA SER A 115 30.92 -14.46 4.85
C SER A 115 31.80 -13.38 5.50
N CYS A 116 31.23 -12.22 5.84
CA CYS A 116 31.81 -11.32 6.84
C CYS A 116 31.18 -11.58 8.22
N PRO A 117 31.96 -11.51 9.32
CA PRO A 117 31.45 -11.76 10.66
C PRO A 117 30.50 -10.64 11.12
N ALA A 118 29.32 -11.02 11.61
CA ALA A 118 28.35 -10.11 12.18
C ALA A 118 28.78 -9.65 13.59
N LEU A 119 28.79 -8.33 13.81
CA LEU A 119 28.83 -7.73 15.14
C LEU A 119 27.50 -8.06 15.85
N ALA A 120 27.59 -8.67 17.03
CA ALA A 120 26.44 -9.01 17.87
C ALA A 120 25.74 -7.73 18.36
N GLY A 121 24.41 -7.72 18.27
CA GLY A 121 23.58 -6.63 18.81
C GLY A 121 23.64 -6.58 20.34
N VAL A 122 23.64 -5.37 20.89
CA VAL A 122 23.62 -5.10 22.34
C VAL A 122 22.31 -5.64 22.93
N PRO A 123 22.34 -6.40 24.05
CA PRO A 123 21.13 -6.87 24.72
C PRO A 123 20.20 -5.71 25.13
N GLY A 124 18.90 -5.89 24.93
CA GLY A 124 17.91 -4.90 25.35
C GLY A 124 17.93 -4.67 26.86
N SER A 125 17.75 -3.41 27.28
CA SER A 125 17.68 -3.03 28.69
C SER A 125 16.56 -3.80 29.41
N PRO A 126 16.79 -4.33 30.62
CA PRO A 126 15.77 -5.01 31.42
C PRO A 126 14.51 -4.15 31.58
N GLY A 127 13.34 -4.80 31.58
CA GLY A 127 12.06 -4.12 31.79
C GLY A 127 12.00 -3.43 33.16
N HIS A 128 11.31 -2.28 33.21
CA HIS A 128 11.13 -1.52 34.43
C HIS A 128 10.15 -2.24 35.37
N ASN A 129 10.45 -2.24 36.67
CA ASN A 129 9.59 -2.82 37.69
C ASN A 129 8.22 -2.11 37.70
N GLY A 130 7.15 -2.87 37.95
CA GLY A 130 5.80 -2.30 38.09
C GLY A 130 5.72 -1.31 39.26
N LEU A 131 4.85 -0.31 39.11
CA LEU A 131 4.62 0.68 40.17
C LEU A 131 4.08 0.01 41.45
N PRO A 132 4.58 0.38 42.64
CA PRO A 132 4.04 -0.14 43.91
C PRO A 132 2.55 0.18 44.06
N GLY A 133 1.80 -0.71 44.72
CA GLY A 133 0.39 -0.48 45.03
C GLY A 133 0.19 0.77 45.88
N ARG A 134 -0.93 1.47 45.71
CA ARG A 134 -1.28 2.63 46.53
C ARG A 134 -1.54 2.20 47.97
N ASP A 135 -0.92 2.89 48.91
CA ASP A 135 -1.15 2.70 50.35
C ASP A 135 -2.60 3.06 50.73
N GLY A 136 -3.12 2.37 51.75
CA GLY A 136 -4.46 2.59 52.28
C GLY A 136 -4.60 3.98 52.91
N ARG A 137 -5.80 4.57 52.85
CA ARG A 137 -6.09 5.85 53.53
C ARG A 137 -6.11 5.65 55.04
N ASP A 138 -5.31 6.43 55.75
CA ASP A 138 -5.34 6.50 57.22
C ASP A 138 -6.65 7.11 57.73
N GLY A 139 -7.10 6.65 58.90
CA GLY A 139 -8.29 7.15 59.58
C GLY A 139 -8.10 8.54 60.19
N HIS A 140 -9.17 9.34 60.21
CA HIS A 140 -9.14 10.69 60.78
C HIS A 140 -8.89 10.69 62.30
N PRO A 141 -8.05 11.59 62.84
CA PRO A 141 -7.83 11.68 64.29
C PRO A 141 -9.09 12.12 65.03
N GLY A 142 -9.32 11.57 66.22
CA GLY A 142 -10.41 11.97 67.10
C GLY A 142 -10.22 13.39 67.65
N PRO A 143 -11.32 14.12 67.95
CA PRO A 143 -11.24 15.47 68.47
C PRO A 143 -10.59 15.50 69.86
N LYS A 144 -9.78 16.53 70.08
CA LYS A 144 -9.05 16.81 71.33
C LYS A 144 -10.04 17.21 72.43
N GLY A 145 -9.87 16.67 73.64
CA GLY A 145 -10.64 17.09 74.81
C GLY A 145 -10.22 18.48 75.31
N ASP A 146 -11.21 19.29 75.68
CA ASP A 146 -10.98 20.62 76.26
C ASP A 146 -10.57 20.54 77.74
N LYS A 147 -9.61 21.39 78.12
CA LYS A 147 -9.05 21.51 79.48
C LYS A 147 -9.90 22.47 80.33
N GLY A 148 -10.07 22.16 81.62
CA GLY A 148 -11.11 22.74 82.48
C GLY A 148 -10.83 24.02 83.30
N GLU A 149 -11.88 24.31 84.10
CA GLU A 149 -12.10 25.08 85.34
C GLU A 149 -11.87 26.62 85.47
N LEU A 150 -13.03 27.29 85.56
CA LEU A 150 -13.58 28.25 86.57
C LEU A 150 -12.76 29.43 87.14
N GLY A 151 -13.37 30.63 87.00
CA GLY A 151 -13.15 31.81 87.85
C GLY A 151 -14.47 32.48 88.23
N LEU A 152 -14.63 32.82 89.51
CA LEU A 152 -15.84 33.38 90.14
C LEU A 152 -16.23 34.76 89.59
N SER A 153 -17.53 34.98 89.29
CA SER A 153 -18.40 35.95 90.01
C SER A 153 -19.74 36.22 89.31
N VAL A 154 -20.80 36.00 90.09
CA VAL A 154 -22.21 36.46 90.08
C VAL A 154 -22.77 37.26 88.88
N GLN A 155 -23.67 36.64 88.11
CA GLN A 155 -24.80 37.31 87.43
C GLN A 155 -26.03 36.35 87.37
N GLY A 156 -27.25 36.90 87.51
CA GLY A 156 -28.50 36.19 87.82
C GLY A 156 -28.94 35.08 86.86
N PRO A 157 -29.92 34.23 87.25
CA PRO A 157 -30.23 32.98 86.57
C PRO A 157 -30.62 33.20 85.09
N PRO A 158 -29.86 32.65 84.13
CA PRO A 158 -30.26 32.61 82.73
C PRO A 158 -31.52 31.75 82.56
N GLY A 159 -32.41 32.16 81.67
CA GLY A 159 -33.62 31.40 81.33
C GLY A 159 -33.28 29.95 80.95
N LYS A 160 -34.16 29.00 81.31
CA LYS A 160 -33.99 27.58 80.99
C LYS A 160 -33.69 27.42 79.50
N ILE A 161 -32.48 26.96 79.19
CA ILE A 161 -32.08 26.58 77.82
C ILE A 161 -33.12 25.57 77.33
N GLY A 162 -33.72 25.86 76.17
CA GLY A 162 -34.67 24.93 75.54
C GLY A 162 -33.98 23.59 75.28
N PRO A 163 -34.71 22.46 75.37
CA PRO A 163 -34.11 21.15 75.12
C PRO A 163 -33.41 21.15 73.76
N GLU A 164 -32.20 20.60 73.72
CA GLU A 164 -31.44 20.43 72.49
C GLU A 164 -32.31 19.69 71.45
N GLY A 165 -32.39 20.24 70.23
CA GLY A 165 -33.15 19.60 69.16
C GLY A 165 -32.60 18.19 68.92
N PRO A 166 -33.45 17.19 68.62
CA PRO A 166 -32.98 15.84 68.38
C PRO A 166 -31.97 15.83 67.23
N ILE A 167 -30.84 15.15 67.44
CA ILE A 167 -29.82 14.94 66.41
C ILE A 167 -30.51 14.40 65.15
N GLY A 168 -30.27 15.07 64.02
CA GLY A 168 -30.80 14.65 62.72
C GLY A 168 -30.34 13.21 62.40
N PRO A 169 -31.19 12.37 61.79
CA PRO A 169 -30.84 11.00 61.49
C PRO A 169 -29.57 10.95 60.62
N ALA A 170 -28.69 10.00 60.93
CA ALA A 170 -27.47 9.79 60.16
C ALA A 170 -27.80 9.63 58.66
N GLY A 171 -27.08 10.35 57.81
CA GLY A 171 -27.25 10.24 56.36
C GLY A 171 -27.08 8.80 55.90
N LEU A 172 -27.94 8.35 54.99
CA LEU A 172 -27.89 6.98 54.47
C LEU A 172 -26.50 6.72 53.88
N LYS A 173 -25.90 5.59 54.30
CA LYS A 173 -24.62 5.13 53.76
C LYS A 173 -24.73 5.06 52.25
N GLY A 174 -23.84 5.77 51.55
CA GLY A 174 -23.79 5.75 50.08
C GLY A 174 -23.74 4.31 49.56
N GLN A 175 -24.52 4.03 48.52
CA GLN A 175 -24.55 2.69 47.93
C GLN A 175 -23.15 2.32 47.43
N LYS A 176 -22.72 1.09 47.73
CA LYS A 176 -21.45 0.57 47.24
C LYS A 176 -21.54 0.53 45.71
N GLY A 177 -20.59 1.15 45.01
CA GLY A 177 -20.52 1.07 43.55
C GLY A 177 -20.50 -0.37 43.09
N ASP A 178 -21.19 -0.66 42.00
CA ASP A 178 -21.30 -2.02 41.47
C ASP A 178 -19.91 -2.58 41.14
N PRO A 179 -19.65 -3.87 41.41
CA PRO A 179 -18.43 -4.53 40.96
C PRO A 179 -18.31 -4.40 39.44
N GLY A 180 -17.15 -3.93 38.95
CA GLY A 180 -16.90 -3.87 37.50
C GLY A 180 -17.08 -5.25 36.86
N ASP A 181 -17.81 -5.31 35.75
CA ASP A 181 -18.08 -6.55 35.01
C ASP A 181 -16.81 -7.01 34.27
N PHE A 182 -15.86 -7.57 35.01
CA PHE A 182 -14.70 -8.28 34.46
C PHE A 182 -15.09 -9.73 34.12
N SER A 183 -16.26 -9.94 33.52
CA SER A 183 -16.61 -11.25 33.00
C SER A 183 -15.65 -11.61 31.86
N SER A 184 -15.24 -12.88 31.82
CA SER A 184 -14.47 -13.42 30.70
C SER A 184 -15.18 -13.25 29.35
N ALA A 185 -16.49 -12.99 29.36
CA ALA A 185 -17.28 -12.64 28.19
C ALA A 185 -17.00 -11.21 27.69
N SER A 186 -16.99 -10.21 28.57
CA SER A 186 -16.65 -8.82 28.20
C SER A 186 -15.24 -8.73 27.61
N LEU A 187 -14.25 -9.39 28.25
CA LEU A 187 -12.88 -9.43 27.74
C LEU A 187 -12.76 -10.10 26.36
N LYS A 188 -13.55 -11.15 26.09
CA LYS A 188 -13.59 -11.79 24.76
C LYS A 188 -14.18 -10.86 23.72
N GLN A 189 -15.22 -10.12 24.06
CA GLN A 189 -15.84 -9.14 23.17
C GLN A 189 -14.87 -8.02 22.81
N ASP A 190 -14.14 -7.49 23.79
CA ASP A 190 -13.13 -6.45 23.56
C ASP A 190 -11.99 -6.96 22.65
N VAL A 191 -11.53 -8.20 22.85
CA VAL A 191 -10.50 -8.81 21.99
C VAL A 191 -10.98 -8.96 20.55
N GLU A 192 -12.22 -9.41 20.34
CA GLU A 192 -12.77 -9.53 18.98
C GLU A 192 -12.97 -8.15 18.33
N GLN A 193 -13.37 -7.14 19.10
CA GLN A 193 -13.45 -5.77 18.62
C GLN A 193 -12.08 -5.22 18.21
N VAL A 194 -11.05 -5.41 19.03
CA VAL A 194 -9.68 -4.98 18.70
C VAL A 194 -9.14 -5.72 17.49
N LYS A 195 -9.38 -7.03 17.36
CA LYS A 195 -9.02 -7.80 16.17
C LYS A 195 -9.71 -7.27 14.93
N HIS A 196 -10.99 -6.93 15.02
CA HIS A 196 -11.73 -6.36 13.91
C HIS A 196 -11.14 -5.01 13.48
N GLN A 197 -10.87 -4.12 14.43
CA GLN A 197 -10.22 -2.83 14.16
C GLN A 197 -8.84 -3.00 13.54
N LEU A 198 -8.03 -3.93 14.05
CA LEU A 198 -6.72 -4.23 13.48
C LEU A 198 -6.83 -4.74 12.04
N ASN A 199 -7.79 -5.61 11.75
CA ASN A 199 -8.01 -6.11 10.39
C ASN A 199 -8.51 -5.04 9.41
N VAL A 200 -9.21 -4.00 9.90
CA VAL A 200 -9.58 -2.84 9.09
C VAL A 200 -8.36 -1.96 8.83
N LEU A 201 -7.63 -1.59 9.87
CA LEU A 201 -6.40 -0.76 9.74
C LEU A 201 -5.33 -1.44 8.89
N LEU A 202 -5.14 -2.75 9.05
CA LEU A 202 -4.20 -3.52 8.23
C LEU A 202 -4.61 -3.53 6.77
N ARG A 203 -5.91 -3.56 6.45
CA ARG A 203 -6.37 -3.48 5.05
C ARG A 203 -6.04 -2.13 4.44
N ASP A 204 -6.22 -1.05 5.18
CA ASP A 204 -5.91 0.29 4.69
C ASP A 204 -4.39 0.46 4.50
N ILE A 205 -3.58 0.08 5.49
CA ILE A 205 -2.11 0.16 5.40
C ILE A 205 -1.56 -0.77 4.30
N MET A 206 -2.17 -1.94 4.09
CA MET A 206 -1.76 -2.89 3.07
C MET A 206 -2.48 -2.68 1.73
N ALA A 207 -3.25 -1.60 1.57
CA ALA A 207 -3.95 -1.32 0.32
C ALA A 207 -2.92 -1.18 -0.81
N LYS A 208 -3.05 -2.04 -1.82
CA LYS A 208 -2.25 -1.99 -3.04
C LYS A 208 -3.21 -1.63 -4.17
N VAL A 209 -2.99 -0.47 -4.77
CA VAL A 209 -3.82 0.03 -5.85
C VAL A 209 -2.92 0.48 -6.97
N ALA A 210 -3.08 -0.10 -8.15
CA ALA A 210 -2.36 0.30 -9.34
C ALA A 210 -3.13 -0.13 -10.57
N PHE A 211 -3.29 0.77 -11.53
CA PHE A 211 -3.84 0.46 -12.84
C PHE A 211 -2.97 1.05 -13.94
N SER A 212 -3.00 0.39 -15.09
CA SER A 212 -2.45 0.91 -16.33
C SER A 212 -3.35 0.45 -17.46
N ALA A 213 -3.82 1.39 -18.26
CA ALA A 213 -4.75 1.15 -19.35
C ALA A 213 -4.26 1.81 -20.63
N THR A 214 -4.60 1.19 -21.75
CA THR A 214 -4.36 1.73 -23.09
C THR A 214 -5.69 2.01 -23.77
N LEU A 215 -5.68 2.96 -24.71
CA LEU A 215 -6.92 3.46 -25.29
C LEU A 215 -7.72 2.42 -26.09
N SER A 216 -7.07 1.34 -26.54
CA SER A 216 -7.65 0.40 -27.48
C SER A 216 -7.09 -1.02 -27.33
N THR A 217 -7.90 -2.02 -27.70
CA THR A 217 -7.50 -3.42 -27.86
C THR A 217 -7.18 -3.80 -29.32
N LEU A 218 -7.13 -2.84 -30.25
CA LEU A 218 -6.88 -3.10 -31.67
C LEU A 218 -5.61 -3.93 -31.89
N THR A 219 -5.74 -4.97 -32.72
CA THR A 219 -4.63 -5.83 -33.15
C THR A 219 -4.10 -5.44 -34.54
N SER A 220 -4.88 -4.67 -35.30
CA SER A 220 -4.49 -4.09 -36.58
C SER A 220 -5.31 -2.84 -36.89
N GLY A 221 -4.79 -2.01 -37.79
CA GLY A 221 -5.45 -0.79 -38.25
C GLY A 221 -5.48 0.32 -37.21
N PHE A 222 -6.24 1.38 -37.51
CA PHE A 222 -6.37 2.53 -36.64
C PHE A 222 -7.83 2.93 -36.48
N ARG A 223 -8.13 3.63 -35.39
CA ARG A 223 -9.38 4.34 -35.22
C ARG A 223 -9.12 5.74 -34.69
N ASN A 224 -10.11 6.58 -34.94
CA ASN A 224 -10.15 7.94 -34.48
C ASN A 224 -11.35 8.12 -33.56
N ILE A 225 -11.13 8.75 -32.41
CA ILE A 225 -12.18 9.04 -31.44
C ILE A 225 -12.41 10.55 -31.43
N GLY A 226 -13.65 10.97 -31.66
CA GLY A 226 -13.98 12.37 -31.95
C GLY A 226 -13.71 12.77 -33.41
N PRO A 227 -13.84 14.06 -33.75
CA PRO A 227 -14.21 15.16 -32.86
C PRO A 227 -15.68 15.10 -32.41
N TYR A 228 -15.94 15.58 -31.20
CA TYR A 228 -17.29 15.77 -30.66
C TYR A 228 -17.51 17.26 -30.39
N SER A 229 -18.76 17.73 -30.51
CA SER A 229 -19.13 19.12 -30.23
C SER A 229 -19.06 19.50 -28.74
N GLU A 230 -19.03 18.49 -27.87
CA GLU A 230 -18.99 18.62 -26.42
C GLU A 230 -17.93 17.68 -25.85
N ARG A 231 -17.50 17.95 -24.61
CA ARG A 231 -16.58 17.07 -23.89
C ARG A 231 -17.19 15.70 -23.67
N ARG A 232 -16.38 14.66 -23.84
CA ARG A 232 -16.80 13.27 -23.64
C ARG A 232 -15.77 12.52 -22.81
N THR A 233 -16.22 11.74 -21.84
CA THR A 233 -15.34 10.82 -21.12
C THR A 233 -14.66 9.88 -22.10
N LEU A 234 -13.32 9.86 -22.09
CA LEU A 234 -12.52 9.00 -22.96
C LEU A 234 -12.18 7.71 -22.21
N VAL A 235 -12.73 6.60 -22.70
CA VAL A 235 -12.58 5.30 -22.07
C VAL A 235 -11.30 4.61 -22.56
N TYR A 236 -10.32 4.44 -21.66
CA TYR A 236 -9.16 3.58 -21.92
C TYR A 236 -9.54 2.12 -21.66
N GLU A 237 -10.15 1.50 -22.67
CA GLU A 237 -10.88 0.24 -22.55
C GLU A 237 -9.99 -0.99 -22.27
N ASN A 238 -8.69 -0.89 -22.53
CA ASN A 238 -7.77 -2.02 -22.41
C ASN A 238 -6.90 -1.90 -21.14
N ALA A 239 -7.41 -2.42 -20.02
CA ALA A 239 -6.67 -2.49 -18.76
C ALA A 239 -5.58 -3.57 -18.82
N LEU A 240 -4.31 -3.15 -18.81
CA LEU A 240 -3.14 -4.03 -18.75
C LEU A 240 -2.90 -4.54 -17.32
N THR A 241 -3.11 -3.66 -16.34
CA THR A 241 -3.01 -3.93 -14.90
C THR A 241 -4.18 -3.24 -14.21
N ASN A 242 -4.76 -3.88 -13.19
CA ASN A 242 -5.82 -3.29 -12.38
C ASN A 242 -5.85 -3.88 -10.96
N ILE A 243 -4.75 -3.72 -10.23
CA ILE A 243 -4.64 -4.19 -8.84
C ILE A 243 -5.56 -3.35 -7.94
N GLY A 244 -6.40 -4.04 -7.18
CA GLY A 244 -7.40 -3.42 -6.30
C GLY A 244 -8.70 -3.05 -7.01
N ASP A 245 -8.86 -3.41 -8.30
CA ASP A 245 -10.07 -3.22 -9.11
C ASP A 245 -10.66 -1.79 -9.05
N ALA A 246 -9.78 -0.80 -8.86
CA ALA A 246 -10.15 0.60 -8.68
C ALA A 246 -10.44 1.30 -10.01
N TYR A 247 -9.94 0.79 -11.14
CA TYR A 247 -10.24 1.31 -12.48
C TYR A 247 -11.32 0.47 -13.17
N ASN A 248 -12.34 1.12 -13.73
CA ASN A 248 -13.36 0.44 -14.52
C ASN A 248 -13.11 0.68 -16.02
N PRO A 249 -12.67 -0.33 -16.78
CA PRO A 249 -12.36 -0.19 -18.21
C PRO A 249 -13.61 -0.01 -19.09
N LYS A 250 -14.82 -0.26 -18.59
CA LYS A 250 -16.06 -0.01 -19.35
C LYS A 250 -16.46 1.46 -19.29
N THR A 251 -16.16 2.14 -18.19
CA THR A 251 -16.54 3.55 -17.99
C THR A 251 -15.36 4.51 -18.14
N GLY A 252 -14.13 4.02 -18.05
CA GLY A 252 -12.91 4.84 -18.10
C GLY A 252 -12.57 5.52 -16.77
N ILE A 253 -13.15 5.06 -15.64
CA ILE A 253 -13.16 5.80 -14.38
C ILE A 253 -12.39 5.04 -13.31
N PHE A 254 -11.44 5.72 -12.70
CA PHE A 254 -10.79 5.31 -11.46
C PHE A 254 -11.60 5.81 -10.26
N THR A 255 -11.86 4.95 -9.28
CA THR A 255 -12.50 5.31 -8.02
C THR A 255 -11.56 4.98 -6.86
N ALA A 256 -11.18 5.97 -6.07
CA ALA A 256 -10.24 5.78 -4.97
C ALA A 256 -10.84 4.86 -3.88
N PRO A 257 -10.26 3.67 -3.62
CA PRO A 257 -10.82 2.74 -2.64
C PRO A 257 -10.52 3.12 -1.18
N VAL A 258 -9.46 3.90 -0.96
CA VAL A 258 -9.00 4.38 0.35
C VAL A 258 -8.53 5.83 0.23
N LYS A 259 -8.44 6.54 1.36
CA LYS A 259 -7.84 7.87 1.39
C LYS A 259 -6.32 7.75 1.25
N GLY A 260 -5.73 8.55 0.37
CA GLY A 260 -4.29 8.50 0.16
C GLY A 260 -3.79 9.42 -0.95
N VAL A 261 -2.47 9.45 -1.12
CA VAL A 261 -1.83 10.17 -2.22
C VAL A 261 -1.64 9.22 -3.38
N TYR A 262 -2.19 9.57 -4.53
CA TYR A 262 -2.13 8.79 -5.76
C TYR A 262 -1.31 9.52 -6.80
N TYR A 263 -0.51 8.80 -7.56
CA TYR A 263 0.17 9.30 -8.74
C TYR A 263 -0.60 8.92 -9.99
N PHE A 264 -0.73 9.84 -10.95
CA PHE A 264 -1.32 9.59 -12.27
C PHE A 264 -0.36 10.04 -13.37
N SER A 265 -0.36 9.30 -14.48
CA SER A 265 0.39 9.64 -15.68
C SER A 265 -0.46 9.40 -16.93
N ILE A 266 -0.42 10.37 -17.83
CA ILE A 266 -1.14 10.39 -19.10
C ILE A 266 -0.11 10.56 -20.21
N VAL A 267 -0.17 9.69 -21.20
CA VAL A 267 0.54 9.84 -22.48
C VAL A 267 -0.50 9.87 -23.58
N LEU A 268 -0.45 10.93 -24.37
CA LEU A 268 -1.35 11.21 -25.48
C LEU A 268 -0.53 11.32 -26.75
N PHE A 269 -0.74 10.36 -27.63
CA PHE A 269 -0.09 10.32 -28.93
C PHE A 269 -0.88 11.17 -29.92
N ASN A 270 -0.18 12.04 -30.64
CA ASN A 270 -0.75 12.92 -31.64
C ASN A 270 -0.25 12.54 -33.03
N ALA A 271 -1.15 12.15 -33.92
CA ALA A 271 -0.80 11.63 -35.24
C ALA A 271 -1.36 12.54 -36.33
N HIS A 272 -0.53 12.89 -37.31
CA HIS A 272 -0.88 13.65 -38.51
C HIS A 272 -1.74 14.88 -38.20
N ASP A 273 -2.61 15.30 -39.13
CA ASP A 273 -3.44 16.52 -39.09
C ASP A 273 -4.47 16.63 -37.94
N HIS A 274 -4.20 16.01 -36.79
CA HIS A 274 -5.10 15.94 -35.65
C HIS A 274 -4.69 16.95 -34.58
N SER A 275 -5.66 17.68 -34.06
CA SER A 275 -5.50 18.34 -32.77
C SER A 275 -6.10 17.45 -31.69
N THR A 276 -5.29 17.12 -30.70
CA THR A 276 -5.63 16.22 -29.61
C THR A 276 -5.69 16.97 -28.29
N GLY A 277 -6.51 16.52 -27.36
CA GLY A 277 -6.65 17.20 -26.09
C GLY A 277 -7.48 16.45 -25.08
N LEU A 278 -6.89 16.21 -23.92
CA LEU A 278 -7.54 15.57 -22.78
C LEU A 278 -7.46 16.48 -21.55
N SER A 279 -8.51 16.46 -20.76
CA SER A 279 -8.51 16.95 -19.38
C SER A 279 -8.67 15.78 -18.43
N LEU A 280 -7.86 15.73 -17.39
CA LEU A 280 -8.11 14.86 -16.25
C LEU A 280 -9.05 15.56 -15.30
N MET A 281 -10.12 14.84 -14.98
CA MET A 281 -11.20 15.28 -14.13
C MET A 281 -11.11 14.58 -12.77
N LYS A 282 -11.35 15.33 -11.69
CA LYS A 282 -11.66 14.80 -10.36
C LYS A 282 -13.07 15.27 -9.99
N ASN A 283 -14.00 14.35 -9.80
CA ASN A 283 -15.37 14.65 -9.36
C ASN A 283 -16.07 15.77 -10.18
N GLY A 284 -15.77 15.88 -11.48
CA GLY A 284 -16.32 16.91 -12.37
C GLY A 284 -15.48 18.19 -12.52
N GLU A 285 -14.40 18.34 -11.76
CA GLU A 285 -13.47 19.47 -11.87
C GLU A 285 -12.22 19.09 -12.67
N THR A 286 -11.78 19.95 -13.59
CA THR A 286 -10.52 19.76 -14.32
C THR A 286 -9.33 20.03 -13.41
N ILE A 287 -8.43 19.05 -13.29
CA ILE A 287 -7.20 19.16 -12.48
C ILE A 287 -6.00 19.53 -13.35
N VAL A 288 -5.80 18.79 -14.44
CA VAL A 288 -4.75 19.07 -15.43
C VAL A 288 -5.27 18.78 -16.83
N SER A 289 -4.64 19.41 -17.82
CA SER A 289 -4.91 19.15 -19.23
C SER A 289 -3.62 18.79 -19.96
N VAL A 290 -3.77 18.04 -21.04
CA VAL A 290 -2.74 17.66 -22.00
C VAL A 290 -3.33 17.88 -23.37
N SER A 291 -2.70 18.71 -24.19
CA SER A 291 -3.18 18.96 -25.54
C SER A 291 -2.04 19.21 -26.47
N ASP A 292 -2.29 18.90 -27.74
CA ASP A 292 -1.41 19.28 -28.81
C ASP A 292 -2.23 19.76 -30.01
N ASN A 293 -1.66 20.67 -30.77
CA ASN A 293 -2.27 21.12 -32.00
C ASN A 293 -1.90 20.16 -33.12
N THR A 294 -2.47 20.38 -34.30
CA THR A 294 -2.02 19.67 -35.50
C THR A 294 -0.50 19.85 -35.64
N PRO A 295 0.29 18.76 -35.62
CA PRO A 295 1.71 18.74 -35.96
C PRO A 295 1.89 19.39 -37.33
N GLY A 296 2.98 20.14 -37.50
CA GLY A 296 3.21 20.93 -38.70
C GLY A 296 3.87 20.09 -39.79
N ALA A 297 5.16 20.32 -40.01
CA ALA A 297 5.96 19.54 -40.95
C ALA A 297 6.40 18.19 -40.36
N ASP A 298 6.46 18.07 -39.03
CA ASP A 298 6.49 16.82 -38.29
C ASP A 298 5.10 16.19 -38.30
N THR A 299 5.03 14.87 -38.45
CA THR A 299 3.74 14.17 -38.64
C THR A 299 3.28 13.46 -37.37
N GLU A 300 4.08 13.46 -36.31
CA GLU A 300 3.76 12.77 -35.07
C GLU A 300 4.37 13.50 -33.87
N ASP A 301 3.58 13.67 -32.81
CA ASP A 301 3.99 14.25 -31.54
C ASP A 301 3.48 13.41 -30.37
N THR A 302 3.99 13.71 -29.17
CA THR A 302 3.50 13.11 -27.93
C THR A 302 3.39 14.15 -26.85
N ALA A 303 2.18 14.35 -26.35
CA ALA A 303 1.91 15.19 -25.21
C ALA A 303 1.69 14.31 -23.98
N GLY A 304 2.14 14.76 -22.82
CA GLY A 304 1.98 14.01 -21.58
C GLY A 304 2.00 14.91 -20.36
N ASN A 305 1.37 14.45 -19.29
CA ASN A 305 1.41 15.12 -18.00
C ASN A 305 1.28 14.08 -16.89
N SER A 306 1.80 14.40 -15.72
CA SER A 306 1.81 13.51 -14.56
C SER A 306 1.82 14.32 -13.27
N PHE A 307 1.09 13.86 -12.28
CA PHE A 307 0.93 14.59 -11.02
C PHE A 307 0.55 13.63 -9.88
N SER A 308 0.71 14.11 -8.65
CA SER A 308 0.27 13.42 -7.45
C SER A 308 -0.90 14.16 -6.82
N LEU A 309 -1.93 13.45 -6.38
CA LEU A 309 -3.17 14.02 -5.86
C LEU A 309 -3.62 13.29 -4.59
N LEU A 310 -4.00 14.06 -3.57
CA LEU A 310 -4.70 13.53 -2.41
C LEU A 310 -6.15 13.24 -2.79
N LEU A 311 -6.55 11.99 -2.63
CA LEU A 311 -7.91 11.53 -2.88
C LEU A 311 -8.54 11.04 -1.58
N GLU A 312 -9.81 11.37 -1.40
CA GLU A 312 -10.68 10.74 -0.42
C GLU A 312 -11.25 9.43 -0.98
N LYS A 313 -11.65 8.51 -0.10
CA LYS A 313 -12.34 7.29 -0.53
C LYS A 313 -13.62 7.65 -1.29
N GLY A 314 -13.77 7.10 -2.49
CA GLY A 314 -14.90 7.35 -3.38
C GLY A 314 -14.67 8.46 -4.40
N ASP A 315 -13.58 9.22 -4.30
CA ASP A 315 -13.22 10.21 -5.33
C ASP A 315 -13.05 9.52 -6.70
N ARG A 316 -13.61 10.14 -7.74
CA ARG A 316 -13.60 9.64 -9.11
C ARG A 316 -12.64 10.44 -9.96
N VAL A 317 -11.71 9.76 -10.61
CA VAL A 317 -10.73 10.33 -11.53
C VAL A 317 -10.90 9.71 -12.91
N TYR A 318 -11.00 10.54 -13.95
CA TYR A 318 -11.22 10.09 -15.32
C TYR A 318 -10.73 11.12 -16.34
N LEU A 319 -10.63 10.71 -17.61
CA LEU A 319 -10.19 11.58 -18.70
C LEU A 319 -11.40 12.01 -19.54
N GLU A 320 -11.43 13.28 -19.94
CA GLU A 320 -12.37 13.81 -20.91
C GLU A 320 -11.62 14.28 -22.15
N LEU A 321 -12.09 13.83 -23.32
CA LEU A 321 -11.74 14.40 -24.61
C LEU A 321 -12.36 15.78 -24.73
N LEU A 322 -11.52 16.78 -24.98
CA LEU A 322 -11.95 18.16 -25.20
C LEU A 322 -12.82 18.30 -26.45
N GLU A 323 -13.74 19.26 -26.43
CA GLU A 323 -14.58 19.60 -27.57
C GLU A 323 -13.75 19.92 -28.81
N ASN A 324 -14.22 19.47 -29.97
CA ASN A 324 -13.58 19.66 -31.27
C ASN A 324 -12.14 19.09 -31.38
N ARG A 325 -11.72 18.23 -30.44
CA ARG A 325 -10.46 17.48 -30.47
C ARG A 325 -10.68 16.02 -30.84
N LYS A 326 -9.62 15.40 -31.34
CA LYS A 326 -9.63 14.02 -31.86
C LYS A 326 -8.43 13.26 -31.35
N VAL A 327 -8.63 12.01 -30.92
CA VAL A 327 -7.54 11.12 -30.51
C VAL A 327 -7.39 9.99 -31.51
N TYR A 328 -6.17 9.82 -32.02
CA TYR A 328 -5.79 8.71 -32.86
C TYR A 328 -5.29 7.53 -32.02
N THR A 329 -5.67 6.30 -32.37
CA THR A 329 -5.10 5.09 -31.78
C THR A 329 -5.01 3.95 -32.79
N ASP A 330 -4.02 3.10 -32.60
CA ASP A 330 -3.69 1.95 -33.44
C ASP A 330 -3.25 0.75 -32.59
N GLN A 331 -2.70 -0.28 -33.24
CA GLN A 331 -2.19 -1.47 -32.57
C GLN A 331 -0.94 -1.26 -31.70
N TRP A 332 -0.26 -0.11 -31.78
CA TRP A 332 0.99 0.14 -31.04
C TRP A 332 0.76 0.67 -29.62
N ARG A 333 -0.50 0.91 -29.23
CA ARG A 333 -0.90 1.26 -27.84
C ARG A 333 -0.14 2.46 -27.27
N ARG A 334 0.06 3.49 -28.10
CA ARG A 334 0.84 4.70 -27.75
C ARG A 334 0.16 5.63 -26.75
N ASN A 335 -1.17 5.53 -26.64
CA ASN A 335 -1.95 6.27 -25.65
C ASN A 335 -2.06 5.46 -24.35
N THR A 336 -1.55 6.00 -23.25
CA THR A 336 -1.60 5.35 -21.92
C THR A 336 -2.23 6.25 -20.87
N PHE A 337 -2.98 5.63 -19.95
CA PHE A 337 -3.45 6.24 -18.72
C PHE A 337 -3.16 5.28 -17.57
N SER A 338 -2.40 5.75 -16.59
CA SER A 338 -1.98 4.92 -15.48
C SER A 338 -2.05 5.69 -14.17
N GLY A 339 -2.21 4.95 -13.08
CA GLY A 339 -2.12 5.53 -11.75
C GLY A 339 -1.95 4.49 -10.66
N HIS A 340 -1.39 4.89 -9.54
CA HIS A 340 -1.14 4.02 -8.39
C HIS A 340 -1.14 4.78 -7.08
N LEU A 341 -1.49 4.09 -6.00
CA LEU A 341 -1.40 4.58 -4.63
C LEU A 341 0.07 4.65 -4.22
N LEU A 342 0.52 5.81 -3.76
CA LEU A 342 1.84 5.98 -3.18
C LEU A 342 1.84 5.56 -1.71
N PHE A 343 0.90 6.09 -0.94
CA PHE A 343 0.68 5.75 0.47
C PHE A 343 -0.71 6.22 0.93
N THR A 344 -1.28 5.50 1.90
CA THR A 344 -2.52 5.89 2.59
C THR A 344 -2.26 6.99 3.61
N MET A 345 -3.33 7.70 4.00
CA MET A 345 -3.30 8.81 4.97
C MET A 345 -4.14 8.54 6.20
#